data_AF-A0A151TS17-F1
#
_entry.id   AF-A0A151TS17-F1
#
_cell.length_a   1.000
_cell.length_b   1.000
_cell.length_c   1.000
_cell.angle_alpha   90.00
_cell.angle_beta   90.00
_cell.angle_gamma   90.00
#
_symmetry.space_group_name_H-M   'P 1'
#
loop_
_entity.id
_entity.type
_entity.pdbx_description
1 polymer ?
#
loop_
_entity_poly.entity_id
_entity_poly.type
_entity_poly.pdbx_seq_one_letter_code
_entity_poly.pdbx_strand_id
1 'polypeptide(L)' 'MKLCFRGDKPTLVGYSDSDMAGDVDSRKSTLGYLIKFARGAVAWQSRLQRCVTLSTT' A
#
# COMPACT_ATOMS: atom_id res chain seq x y z
N MET A 1 16.40 14.98 17.58
CA MET A 1 16.71 13.81 16.72
C MET A 1 16.49 14.22 15.27
N LYS A 2 17.46 14.01 14.37
CA LYS A 2 17.36 14.39 12.94
C LYS A 2 17.88 13.25 12.08
N LEU A 3 17.17 12.92 11.02
CA LEU A 3 17.62 11.96 10.00
C LEU A 3 18.49 12.69 8.97
N CYS A 4 19.70 12.18 8.74
CA CYS A 4 20.63 12.67 7.72
C CYS A 4 20.84 11.56 6.69
N PHE A 5 20.50 11.83 5.43
CA PHE A 5 20.68 10.88 4.33
C PHE A 5 21.97 11.22 3.59
N ARG A 6 22.81 10.21 3.34
CA ARG A 6 24.07 10.36 2.64
C ARG A 6 23.86 9.98 1.17
N GLY A 7 24.27 10.85 0.24
CA GLY A 7 24.13 10.61 -1.21
C GLY A 7 23.01 11.44 -1.86
N ASP A 8 22.36 10.86 -2.87
CA ASP A 8 21.38 11.55 -3.70
C ASP A 8 20.16 12.06 -2.93
N LYS A 9 19.46 13.04 -3.53
CA LYS A 9 18.26 13.65 -2.96
C LYS A 9 17.22 12.55 -2.65
N PRO A 10 16.81 12.39 -1.38
CA PRO A 10 15.96 11.27 -1.01
C PRO A 10 14.60 11.37 -1.71
N THR A 11 14.22 10.31 -2.42
CA THR A 11 12.95 10.24 -3.13
C THR A 11 11.89 9.58 -2.28
N LEU A 12 10.67 10.12 -2.34
CA LEU A 12 9.47 9.50 -1.79
C LEU A 12 8.81 8.65 -2.88
N VAL A 13 8.66 7.35 -2.64
CA VAL A 13 8.05 6.41 -3.60
C VAL A 13 6.92 5.66 -2.90
N GLY A 14 5.73 5.70 -3.49
CA GLY A 14 4.56 4.97 -3.01
C GLY A 14 4.21 3.80 -3.92
N TYR A 15 3.76 2.70 -3.33
CA TYR A 15 3.17 1.55 -3.99
C TYR A 15 1.78 1.34 -3.42
N SER A 16 0.82 0.99 -4.28
CA SER A 16 -0.52 0.58 -3.88
C SER A 16 -0.84 -0.72 -4.60
N ASP A 17 -1.47 -1.64 -3.87
CA ASP A 17 -1.91 -2.92 -4.40
C ASP A 17 -3.33 -3.23 -3.92
N SER A 18 -4.06 -3.97 -4.74
CA SER A 18 -5.40 -4.47 -4.41
C SER A 18 -5.55 -5.86 -4.97
N ASP A 19 -5.71 -6.87 -4.11
CA ASP A 19 -5.98 -8.24 -4.54
C ASP A 19 -7.50 -8.51 -4.52
N MET A 20 -8.14 -8.56 -5.68
CA MET A 20 -9.53 -9.01 -5.77
C MET A 20 -9.54 -10.55 -5.82
N ALA A 21 -10.36 -11.18 -4.98
CA ALA A 21 -10.56 -12.63 -4.89
C ALA A 21 -9.51 -13.46 -4.11
N GLY A 22 -8.69 -12.85 -3.24
CA GLY A 22 -7.93 -13.59 -2.22
C GLY A 22 -8.82 -14.22 -1.14
N ASP A 23 -10.02 -13.65 -0.92
CA ASP A 23 -11.05 -14.16 -0.04
C ASP A 23 -12.23 -14.72 -0.86
N VAL A 24 -12.24 -16.04 -1.04
CA VAL A 24 -13.26 -16.78 -1.80
C VAL A 24 -14.63 -16.67 -1.15
N ASP A 25 -14.69 -16.58 0.17
CA ASP A 25 -15.94 -16.58 0.92
C ASP A 25 -16.63 -15.22 0.87
N SER A 26 -15.87 -14.12 0.97
CA SER A 26 -16.46 -12.79 1.07
C SER A 26 -16.32 -11.91 -0.19
N ARG A 27 -15.52 -12.34 -1.18
CA ARG A 27 -15.16 -11.56 -2.39
C ARG A 27 -14.63 -10.16 -2.07
N LYS A 28 -14.12 -9.93 -0.87
CA LYS A 28 -13.51 -8.67 -0.45
C LYS A 28 -12.08 -8.62 -0.97
N SER A 29 -11.68 -7.43 -1.43
CA SER A 29 -10.29 -7.18 -1.77
C SER A 29 -9.49 -6.76 -0.54
N THR A 30 -8.21 -7.11 -0.48
CA THR A 30 -7.27 -6.49 0.46
C THR A 30 -6.59 -5.33 -0.24
N LEU A 31 -6.69 -4.15 0.36
CA LEU A 31 -5.96 -2.97 -0.11
C LEU A 31 -4.67 -2.82 0.69
N GLY A 32 -3.56 -2.75 -0.01
CA GLY A 32 -2.24 -2.53 0.57
C GLY A 32 -1.60 -1.25 0.05
N TYR A 33 -0.81 -0.58 0.89
CA TYR A 33 0.15 0.42 0.42
C TYR A 33 1.50 0.28 1.12
N LEU A 34 2.55 0.71 0.43
CA LEU A 34 3.91 0.80 0.94
C LEU A 34 4.53 2.13 0.51
N ILE A 35 4.97 2.93 1.48
CA ILE A 35 5.68 4.20 1.25
C ILE A 35 7.14 4.00 1.61
N LYS A 36 8.02 4.26 0.64
CA LYS A 36 9.48 4.25 0.81
C LYS A 36 10.03 5.68 0.75
N PHE A 37 10.99 5.95 1.63
CA PHE A 37 11.79 7.16 1.63
C PHE A 37 13.26 6.80 1.85
N ALA A 38 14.15 7.38 1.04
CA ALA A 38 15.59 7.09 1.12
C ALA A 38 15.92 5.59 1.09
N ARG A 39 15.23 4.83 0.24
CA ARG A 39 15.32 3.36 0.08
C ARG A 39 14.80 2.54 1.27
N GLY A 40 14.34 3.15 2.35
CA GLY A 40 13.70 2.48 3.49
C GLY A 40 12.18 2.61 3.47
N ALA A 41 11.45 1.64 4.02
CA ALA A 41 10.01 1.75 4.23
C ALA A 41 9.72 2.66 5.43
N VAL A 42 8.80 3.62 5.27
CA VAL A 42 8.43 4.60 6.32
C VAL A 42 6.97 4.49 6.74
N ALA A 43 6.10 3.99 5.87
CA ALA A 43 4.71 3.68 6.21
C ALA A 43 4.23 2.53 5.35
N TRP A 44 3.37 1.69 5.92
CA TRP A 44 2.71 0.61 5.22
C TRP A 44 1.39 0.31 5.90
N GLN A 45 0.43 -0.20 5.15
CA GLN A 45 -0.81 -0.72 5.69
C GLN A 45 -1.34 -1.79 4.76
N SER A 46 -1.96 -2.81 5.34
CA SER A 46 -2.83 -3.74 4.63
C SER A 46 -4.20 -3.72 5.30
N ARG A 47 -5.27 -3.59 4.52
CA ARG A 47 -6.64 -3.48 5.03
C ARG A 47 -7.61 -4.22 4.12
N LEU A 48 -8.33 -5.18 4.69
CA LEU A 48 -9.48 -5.81 4.05
C LEU A 48 -10.57 -4.75 3.77
N GLN A 49 -11.05 -4.65 2.54
CA GLN A 49 -12.17 -3.78 2.21
C GLN A 49 -13.42 -4.21 2.99
N ARG A 50 -14.08 -3.26 3.66
CA ARG A 50 -15.31 -3.55 4.42
C ARG A 50 -16.51 -3.84 3.51
N CYS A 51 -16.53 -3.23 2.32
CA CYS A 51 -17.61 -3.32 1.35
C CYS A 51 -17.08 -3.90 0.04
N VAL A 52 -17.86 -4.79 -0.57
CA VAL A 52 -17.59 -5.29 -1.92
C VAL A 52 -18.11 -4.26 -2.91
N THR A 53 -17.21 -3.70 -3.73
CA THR A 53 -17.62 -2.83 -4.83
C THR A 53 -18.22 -3.70 -5.94
N LEU A 54 -19.50 -3.51 -6.24
CA LEU A 54 -20.12 -4.03 -7.45
C LEU A 54 -19.97 -3.00 -8.56
N SER A 55 -19.30 -3.39 -9.65
CA SER A 55 -19.27 -2.61 -10.88
C SER A 55 -20.33 -3.16 -11.83
N THR A 56 -21.33 -2.35 -12.20
CA THR A 56 -22.31 -2.66 -13.24
C THR A 56 -21.83 -2.09 -14.58
N THR A 57 -22.01 -2.85 -15.67
CA THR A 57 -21.71 -2.40 -17.05
C THR A 57 -22.86 -1.60 -17.62
#